data_AF-D4JTV0-F1
#
_entry.id   AF-D4JTV0-F1
#
_cell.length_a   1.000
_cell.length_b   1.000
_cell.length_c   1.000
_cell.angle_alpha   90.00
_cell.angle_beta   90.00
_cell.angle_gamma   90.00
#
_symmetry.space_group_name_H-M   'P 1'
#
loop_
_entity.id
_entity.type
_entity.pdbx_description
1 polymer ?
#
loop_
_entity_poly.entity_id
_entity_poly.type
_entity_poly.pdbx_seq_one_letter_code
_entity_poly.pdbx_strand_id
1 'polypeptide(L)'
;MSYNTNDIMGYAQDPIVFSNEQGGNELYEKVKEVMVYGINENGLPATMFEDTIKSGGMFGTKCPLLMIRHSDSSCRFFMIGIFVYGNQVMFALFGESAENTKYNRKQYYQENGNFIKAALIKPDEFKLQSELQWREDILNVFNNATH
;
A
#
# COMPACT_ATOMS: atom_id res chain seq x y z
N MET A 1 9.12 -11.96 -8.34
CA MET A 1 10.01 -12.35 -7.21
C MET A 1 9.15 -12.17 -5.99
N SER A 2 8.89 -13.21 -5.19
CA SER A 2 7.82 -13.07 -4.19
C SER A 2 8.15 -12.10 -3.05
N TYR A 3 7.22 -11.20 -2.75
CA TYR A 3 7.22 -10.38 -1.54
C TYR A 3 6.90 -11.23 -0.30
N ASN A 4 7.35 -10.81 0.88
CA ASN A 4 7.00 -11.43 2.15
C ASN A 4 6.13 -10.51 3.00
N THR A 5 5.23 -11.06 3.81
CA THR A 5 4.46 -10.27 4.79
C THR A 5 5.33 -9.56 5.82
N ASN A 6 6.55 -10.05 6.08
CA ASN A 6 7.53 -9.38 6.94
C ASN A 6 8.11 -8.11 6.32
N ASP A 7 7.94 -7.91 5.01
CA ASP A 7 8.39 -6.71 4.29
C ASP A 7 7.32 -5.60 4.30
N ILE A 8 6.16 -5.85 4.91
CA ILE A 8 5.08 -4.88 5.04
C ILE A 8 5.47 -3.83 6.07
N MET A 9 5.49 -2.57 5.65
CA MET A 9 5.84 -1.42 6.49
C MET A 9 4.64 -0.83 7.24
N GLY A 10 3.44 -1.25 6.86
CA GLY A 10 2.17 -0.80 7.40
C GLY A 10 1.03 -1.09 6.42
N TYR A 11 -0.18 -0.70 6.77
CA TYR A 11 -1.35 -0.80 5.89
C TYR A 11 -1.82 0.59 5.50
N ALA A 12 -2.21 0.73 4.23
CA ALA A 12 -2.70 1.99 3.67
C ALA A 12 -4.11 2.33 4.15
N GLN A 13 -4.93 1.30 4.40
CA GLN A 13 -6.25 1.38 5.03
C GLN A 13 -6.59 0.04 5.70
N ASP A 14 -7.68 0.01 6.47
CA ASP A 14 -8.19 -1.21 7.08
C ASP A 14 -8.60 -2.26 6.03
N PRO A 15 -8.49 -3.56 6.32
CA PRO A 15 -8.95 -4.62 5.43
C PRO A 15 -10.45 -4.50 5.12
N ILE A 16 -10.81 -4.69 3.85
CA ILE A 16 -12.22 -4.69 3.41
C ILE A 16 -12.71 -6.13 3.31
N VAL A 17 -13.80 -6.43 4.01
CA VAL A 17 -14.36 -7.80 4.11
C VAL A 17 -15.56 -7.96 3.18
N PHE A 18 -15.53 -8.97 2.33
CA PHE A 18 -16.63 -9.31 1.42
C PHE A 18 -17.43 -10.51 1.95
N SER A 19 -18.73 -10.34 2.21
CA SER A 19 -19.56 -11.39 2.82
C SER A 19 -20.12 -12.41 1.83
N ASN A 20 -20.28 -12.02 0.56
CA ASN A 20 -21.05 -12.78 -0.44
C ASN A 20 -20.21 -13.30 -1.61
N GLU A 21 -18.90 -13.08 -1.60
CA GLU A 21 -18.01 -13.49 -2.70
C GLU A 21 -17.27 -14.78 -2.39
N GLN A 22 -17.06 -15.60 -3.41
CA GLN A 22 -16.05 -16.67 -3.36
C GLN A 22 -14.69 -15.97 -3.20
N GLY A 23 -14.16 -15.99 -1.98
CA GLY A 23 -12.87 -15.37 -1.66
C GLY A 23 -11.70 -15.98 -2.43
N GLY A 24 -10.48 -15.52 -2.15
CA GLY A 24 -9.28 -16.00 -2.83
C GLY A 24 -9.17 -15.44 -4.25
N ASN A 25 -8.98 -16.30 -5.26
CA ASN A 25 -8.57 -15.86 -6.59
C ASN A 25 -9.66 -15.12 -7.36
N GLU A 26 -10.93 -15.49 -7.22
CA GLU A 26 -12.03 -14.80 -7.94
C GLU A 26 -12.16 -13.34 -7.48
N LEU A 27 -12.22 -13.11 -6.17
CA LEU A 27 -12.20 -11.78 -5.59
C LEU A 27 -10.93 -11.01 -6.01
N TYR A 28 -9.76 -11.66 -6.04
CA TYR A 28 -8.52 -11.02 -6.50
C TYR A 28 -8.61 -10.54 -7.95
N GLU A 29 -9.13 -11.36 -8.87
CA GLU A 29 -9.27 -10.96 -10.28
C GLU A 29 -10.23 -9.76 -10.44
N LYS A 30 -11.34 -9.74 -9.70
CA LYS A 30 -12.26 -8.59 -9.67
C LYS A 30 -11.60 -7.32 -9.15
N VAL A 31 -10.87 -7.43 -8.03
CA VAL A 31 -10.10 -6.31 -7.48
C VAL A 31 -9.09 -5.80 -8.51
N LYS A 32 -8.37 -6.70 -9.19
CA LYS A 32 -7.41 -6.32 -10.21
C LYS A 32 -8.08 -5.57 -11.37
N GLU A 33 -9.19 -6.08 -11.89
CA GLU A 33 -9.94 -5.43 -12.97
C GLU A 33 -10.37 -4.00 -12.58
N VAL A 34 -10.97 -3.84 -11.40
CA VAL A 34 -11.37 -2.55 -10.85
C VAL A 34 -10.19 -1.58 -10.77
N MET A 35 -9.08 -2.02 -10.19
CA MET A 35 -7.91 -1.15 -10.01
C MET A 35 -7.28 -0.77 -11.35
N VAL A 36 -7.14 -1.73 -12.27
CA VAL A 36 -6.57 -1.47 -13.60
C VAL A 36 -7.42 -0.49 -14.38
N TYR A 37 -8.73 -0.71 -14.42
CA TYR A 37 -9.65 0.19 -15.11
C TYR A 37 -9.65 1.58 -14.46
N GLY A 38 -9.85 1.63 -13.14
CA GLY A 38 -10.00 2.90 -12.44
C GLY A 38 -8.73 3.75 -12.40
N ILE A 39 -7.54 3.16 -12.24
CA ILE A 39 -6.28 3.92 -12.31
C ILE A 39 -6.09 4.55 -13.70
N ASN A 40 -6.39 3.80 -14.76
CA ASN A 40 -6.26 4.29 -16.13
C ASN A 40 -7.30 5.38 -16.45
N GLU A 41 -8.56 5.17 -16.08
CA GLU A 41 -9.64 6.12 -16.34
C GLU A 41 -9.43 7.45 -15.60
N ASN A 42 -8.91 7.40 -14.37
CA ASN A 42 -8.60 8.59 -13.58
C ASN A 42 -7.25 9.23 -13.97
N GLY A 43 -6.49 8.63 -14.88
CA GLY A 43 -5.18 9.14 -15.30
C GLY A 43 -4.14 9.25 -14.18
N LEU A 44 -4.23 8.38 -13.16
CA LEU A 44 -3.35 8.46 -12.00
C LEU A 44 -1.92 8.05 -12.37
N PRO A 45 -0.88 8.73 -11.84
CA PRO A 45 0.51 8.42 -12.14
C PRO A 45 0.95 7.14 -11.41
N ALA A 46 0.48 5.99 -11.87
CA ALA A 46 0.77 4.68 -11.30
C ALA A 46 1.09 3.63 -12.36
N THR A 47 2.04 2.75 -12.02
CA THR A 47 2.37 1.54 -12.77
C THR A 47 1.96 0.34 -11.93
N MET A 48 1.24 -0.59 -12.54
CA MET A 48 0.75 -1.82 -11.92
C MET A 48 1.46 -3.04 -12.47
N PHE A 49 1.73 -4.02 -11.61
CA PHE A 49 2.25 -5.33 -12.01
C PHE A 49 1.84 -6.40 -11.00
N GLU A 50 1.76 -7.64 -11.45
CA GLU A 50 1.44 -8.78 -10.58
C GLU A 50 2.71 -9.42 -10.04
N ASP A 51 2.65 -9.85 -8.78
CA ASP A 51 3.65 -10.72 -8.15
C ASP A 51 2.94 -11.67 -7.17
N THR A 52 3.67 -12.25 -6.23
CA THR A 52 3.12 -13.11 -5.18
C THR A 52 3.57 -12.62 -3.82
N ILE A 53 2.67 -12.56 -2.84
CA ILE A 53 3.02 -12.38 -1.44
C ILE A 53 3.01 -13.72 -0.70
N LYS A 54 3.97 -13.92 0.20
CA LYS A 54 4.08 -15.12 1.03
C LYS A 54 4.07 -14.75 2.51
N SER A 55 3.38 -15.54 3.32
CA SER A 55 3.44 -15.48 4.79
C SER A 55 3.84 -16.84 5.35
N GLY A 56 4.64 -16.85 6.42
CA GLY A 56 5.11 -18.10 7.05
C GLY A 56 6.31 -18.77 6.37
N GLY A 57 6.81 -19.83 7.00
CA GLY A 57 8.01 -20.57 6.57
C GLY A 57 7.75 -21.56 5.42
N MET A 58 8.29 -22.77 5.52
CA MET A 58 8.25 -23.78 4.44
C MET A 58 6.83 -24.20 4.00
N PHE A 59 5.83 -24.05 4.87
CA PHE A 59 4.41 -24.31 4.59
C PHE A 59 3.57 -23.03 4.53
N GLY A 60 4.22 -21.91 4.23
CA GLY A 60 3.61 -20.60 4.21
C GLY A 60 2.52 -20.44 3.16
N THR A 61 1.52 -19.60 3.46
CA THR A 61 0.48 -19.23 2.50
C THR A 61 1.07 -18.35 1.41
N LYS A 62 0.64 -18.57 0.17
CA LYS A 62 0.99 -17.73 -0.98
C LYS A 62 -0.29 -17.19 -1.59
N CYS A 63 -0.33 -15.87 -1.81
CA CYS A 63 -1.45 -15.19 -2.45
C CYS A 63 -0.96 -14.38 -3.65
N PRO A 64 -1.76 -14.28 -4.72
CA PRO A 64 -1.55 -13.26 -5.75
C PRO A 64 -1.49 -11.86 -5.12
N LEU A 65 -0.62 -11.01 -5.67
CA LEU A 65 -0.36 -9.67 -5.20
C LEU A 65 -0.35 -8.71 -6.39
N LEU A 66 -1.26 -7.73 -6.39
CA LEU A 66 -1.22 -6.62 -7.31
C LEU A 66 -0.37 -5.52 -6.68
N MET A 67 0.77 -5.22 -7.29
CA MET A 67 1.65 -4.14 -6.87
C MET A 67 1.39 -2.88 -7.66
N ILE A 68 1.30 -1.76 -6.94
CA ILE A 68 1.07 -0.43 -7.50
C ILE A 68 2.19 0.49 -7.01
N ARG A 69 2.90 1.13 -7.94
CA ARG A 69 3.95 2.11 -7.64
C ARG A 69 3.75 3.38 -8.43
N HIS A 70 4.27 4.49 -7.93
CA HIS A 70 4.27 5.75 -8.69
C HIS A 70 5.02 5.58 -10.03
N SER A 71 4.50 6.14 -11.11
CA SER A 71 5.09 5.98 -12.46
C SER A 71 6.42 6.72 -12.63
N ASP A 72 6.59 7.87 -11.97
CA ASP A 72 7.89 8.52 -11.85
C ASP A 72 8.72 7.82 -10.77
N SER A 73 9.83 7.20 -11.17
CA SER A 73 10.74 6.47 -10.27
C SER A 73 11.57 7.38 -9.36
N SER A 74 11.61 8.69 -9.61
CA SER A 74 12.22 9.66 -8.72
C SER A 74 11.34 9.97 -7.49
N CYS A 75 10.02 9.75 -7.61
CA CYS A 75 9.10 9.77 -6.49
C CYS A 75 9.30 8.53 -5.63
N ARG A 76 9.97 8.71 -4.50
CA ARG A 76 10.18 7.64 -3.51
C ARG A 76 8.96 7.53 -2.61
N PHE A 77 7.85 7.06 -3.15
CA PHE A 77 6.60 6.83 -2.42
C PHE A 77 6.53 5.35 -2.01
N PHE A 78 5.77 5.02 -0.97
CA PHE A 78 5.48 3.61 -0.69
C PHE A 78 4.81 2.96 -1.90
N MET A 79 5.14 1.71 -2.18
CA MET A 79 4.34 0.91 -3.09
C MET A 79 3.11 0.39 -2.34
N ILE A 80 1.97 0.32 -3.01
CA ILE A 80 0.74 -0.25 -2.46
C ILE A 80 0.58 -1.64 -3.05
N GLY A 81 0.61 -2.66 -2.20
CA GLY A 81 0.33 -4.03 -2.57
C GLY A 81 -1.08 -4.43 -2.14
N ILE A 82 -1.89 -4.87 -3.09
CA ILE A 82 -3.24 -5.34 -2.85
C ILE A 82 -3.27 -6.86 -3.02
N PHE A 83 -3.72 -7.57 -1.99
CA PHE A 83 -3.85 -9.03 -2.03
C PHE A 83 -5.10 -9.49 -1.28
N VAL A 84 -5.56 -10.69 -1.62
CA VAL A 84 -6.74 -11.29 -1.00
C VAL A 84 -6.31 -12.40 -0.05
N TYR A 85 -6.80 -12.33 1.19
CA TYR A 85 -6.63 -13.38 2.20
C TYR A 85 -8.00 -13.83 2.71
N GLY A 86 -8.40 -15.05 2.35
CA GLY A 86 -9.77 -15.50 2.57
C GLY A 86 -10.76 -14.63 1.78
N ASN A 87 -11.64 -13.93 2.49
CA ASN A 87 -12.61 -12.99 1.91
C ASN A 87 -12.26 -11.51 2.20
N GLN A 88 -11.01 -11.24 2.58
CA GLN A 88 -10.54 -9.90 2.92
C GLN A 88 -9.59 -9.39 1.85
N VAL A 89 -9.79 -8.15 1.43
CA VAL A 89 -8.86 -7.40 0.58
C VAL A 89 -7.95 -6.57 1.49
N MET A 90 -6.64 -6.81 1.37
CA MET A 90 -5.60 -6.18 2.17
C MET A 90 -4.87 -5.12 1.35
N PHE A 91 -4.53 -3.98 1.97
CA PHE A 91 -3.84 -2.85 1.33
C PHE A 91 -2.51 -2.58 2.03
N ALA A 92 -1.45 -3.30 1.68
CA ALA A 92 -0.16 -3.22 2.34
C ALA A 92 0.76 -2.17 1.72
N LEU A 93 1.57 -1.51 2.56
CA LEU A 93 2.62 -0.59 2.14
C LEU A 93 3.97 -1.32 2.11
N PHE A 94 4.67 -1.20 0.99
CA PHE A 94 6.00 -1.78 0.76
C PHE A 94 7.05 -0.72 0.42
N GLY A 95 8.31 -1.03 0.73
CA GLY A 95 9.46 -0.16 0.42
C GLY A 95 9.62 0.99 1.41
N GLU A 96 10.11 2.13 0.96
CA GLU A 96 10.29 3.31 1.81
C GLU A 96 9.72 4.54 1.09
N SER A 97 8.85 5.29 1.79
CA SER A 97 8.40 6.60 1.35
C SER A 97 9.27 7.69 1.98
N ALA A 98 9.84 8.58 1.19
CA ALA A 98 10.92 9.46 1.65
C ALA A 98 10.50 10.38 2.79
N GLU A 99 9.40 11.13 2.63
CA GLU A 99 8.97 12.08 3.64
C GLU A 99 8.09 11.44 4.71
N ASN A 100 7.25 10.48 4.35
CA ASN A 100 6.43 9.74 5.32
C ASN A 100 7.32 8.93 6.30
N THR A 101 8.40 8.31 5.84
CA THR A 101 9.33 7.61 6.74
C THR A 101 10.06 8.57 7.69
N LYS A 102 10.44 9.76 7.22
CA LYS A 102 10.99 10.81 8.09
C LYS A 102 9.94 11.27 9.10
N TYR A 103 8.71 11.48 8.67
CA TYR A 103 7.61 11.90 9.53
C TYR A 103 7.36 10.88 10.65
N ASN A 104 7.19 9.59 10.31
CA ASN A 104 6.98 8.53 11.30
C ASN A 104 8.16 8.39 12.27
N ARG A 105 9.39 8.51 11.77
CA ARG A 105 10.59 8.50 12.62
C ARG A 105 10.64 9.68 13.58
N LYS A 106 10.22 10.87 13.13
CA LYS A 106 10.11 12.06 13.98
C LYS A 106 9.07 11.83 15.08
N GLN A 107 7.87 11.36 14.73
CA GLN A 107 6.80 11.06 15.69
C GLN A 107 7.25 10.04 16.73
N TYR A 108 7.85 8.92 16.29
CA TYR A 108 8.40 7.91 17.18
C TYR A 108 9.36 8.50 18.23
N TYR A 109 10.28 9.38 17.83
CA TYR A 109 11.18 10.01 18.78
C TYR A 109 10.47 10.98 19.73
N GLN A 110 9.42 11.68 19.28
CA GLN A 110 8.64 12.57 20.15
C GLN A 110 7.86 11.76 21.19
N GLU A 111 7.18 10.69 20.76
CA GLU A 111 6.40 9.78 21.62
C GLU A 111 7.27 9.07 22.66
N ASN A 112 8.54 8.78 22.32
CA ASN A 112 9.50 8.15 23.21
C ASN A 112 10.38 9.17 23.98
N GLY A 113 9.99 10.44 24.03
CA GLY A 113 10.65 11.48 24.84
C GLY A 113 12.03 11.94 24.33
N ASN A 114 12.43 11.55 23.12
CA ASN A 114 13.71 11.92 22.51
C ASN A 114 13.60 13.15 21.61
N PHE A 115 13.28 14.29 22.22
CA PHE A 115 13.02 15.55 21.52
C PHE A 115 14.23 16.07 20.72
N ILE A 116 15.47 15.80 21.16
CA ILE A 116 16.68 16.20 20.43
C ILE A 116 16.75 15.49 19.08
N LYS A 117 16.57 14.16 19.05
CA LYS A 117 16.56 13.41 17.78
C LYS A 117 15.40 13.84 16.88
N ALA A 118 14.22 14.06 17.44
CA ALA A 118 13.07 14.54 16.69
C ALA A 118 13.31 15.90 16.02
N ALA A 119 13.96 16.84 16.70
CA ALA A 119 14.24 18.18 16.19
C ALA A 119 15.20 18.19 14.97
N LEU A 120 16.06 17.17 14.86
CA LEU A 120 16.98 17.01 13.73
C LEU A 120 16.29 16.47 12.47
N ILE A 121 15.10 15.88 12.60
CA ILE A 121 14.35 15.32 11.48
C ILE A 121 13.37 16.36 10.97
N LYS A 122 13.54 16.73 9.70
CA LYS A 122 12.72 17.73 9.01
C LYS A 122 12.10 17.09 7.76
N PRO A 123 10.91 16.47 7.90
CA PRO A 123 10.11 16.10 6.74
C PRO A 123 9.70 17.36 5.98
N ASP A 124 9.77 17.32 4.66
CA ASP A 124 9.20 18.35 3.79
C ASP A 124 7.68 18.14 3.75
N GLU A 125 6.93 19.10 4.31
CA GLU A 125 5.47 18.98 4.48
C GLU A 125 4.73 18.91 3.15
N PHE A 126 5.13 19.71 2.14
CA PHE A 126 4.47 19.67 0.83
C PHE A 126 4.68 18.33 0.14
N LYS A 127 5.90 17.79 0.21
CA LYS A 127 6.19 16.47 -0.35
C LYS A 127 5.51 15.35 0.44
N LEU A 128 5.43 15.45 1.76
CA LEU A 128 4.65 14.53 2.59
C LEU A 128 3.17 14.53 2.18
N GLN A 129 2.56 15.71 2.00
CA GLN A 129 1.17 15.79 1.54
C GLN A 129 1.01 15.20 0.15
N SER A 130 1.97 15.42 -0.76
CA SER A 130 1.94 14.78 -2.09
C SER A 130 2.03 13.25 -2.01
N GLU A 131 2.87 12.71 -1.11
CA GLU A 131 2.98 11.27 -0.86
C GLU A 131 1.66 10.68 -0.34
N LEU A 132 1.04 11.37 0.63
CA LEU A 132 -0.22 10.95 1.23
C LEU A 132 -1.38 11.06 0.25
N GLN A 133 -1.48 12.17 -0.49
CA GLN A 133 -2.54 12.38 -1.47
C GLN A 133 -2.51 11.31 -2.57
N TRP A 134 -1.34 11.00 -3.13
CA TRP A 134 -1.22 9.94 -4.12
C TRP A 134 -1.71 8.60 -3.59
N ARG A 135 -1.40 8.27 -2.33
CA ARG A 135 -1.91 7.05 -1.70
C ARG A 135 -3.44 7.07 -1.60
N GLU A 136 -4.02 8.17 -1.11
CA GLU A 136 -5.48 8.30 -1.01
C GLU A 136 -6.16 8.21 -2.37
N ASP A 137 -5.59 8.81 -3.42
CA ASP A 137 -6.13 8.73 -4.79
C ASP A 137 -6.19 7.29 -5.29
N ILE A 138 -5.16 6.49 -5.03
CA ILE A 138 -5.16 5.06 -5.36
C ILE A 138 -6.20 4.29 -4.56
N LEU A 139 -6.34 4.55 -3.25
CA LEU A 139 -7.33 3.87 -2.42
C LEU A 139 -8.77 4.22 -2.83
N ASN A 140 -9.00 5.47 -3.23
CA ASN A 140 -10.30 5.94 -3.69
C ASN A 140 -10.77 5.24 -4.97
N VAL A 141 -9.85 4.79 -5.83
CA VAL A 141 -10.22 3.95 -6.99
C VAL A 141 -10.96 2.70 -6.53
N PHE A 142 -10.44 2.01 -5.51
CA PHE A 142 -11.09 0.82 -4.97
C PHE A 142 -12.40 1.17 -4.26
N ASN A 143 -12.33 2.14 -3.34
CA ASN A 143 -13.45 2.46 -2.45
C ASN A 143 -14.68 2.92 -3.26
N ASN A 144 -14.48 3.72 -4.32
CA ASN A 144 -15.57 4.19 -5.18
C ASN A 144 -16.22 3.10 -6.02
N ALA A 145 -15.53 1.98 -6.28
CA ALA A 145 -16.07 0.86 -7.04
C ALA A 145 -16.84 -0.14 -6.16
N THR A 146 -16.71 -0.04 -4.83
CA THR A 146 -17.33 -0.94 -3.86
C THR A 146 -18.54 -0.34 -3.14
N HIS A 147 -18.97 0.85 -3.56
CA HIS A 147 -20.21 1.52 -3.13
C HIS A 147 -21.26 1.47 -4.23
#